data_AF-A0ABD3FPW3-F1
#
_entry.id   AF-A0ABD3FPW3-F1
#
_cell.length_a   1.000
_cell.length_b   1.000
_cell.length_c   1.000
_cell.angle_alpha   90.00
_cell.angle_beta   90.00
_cell.angle_gamma   90.00
#
_symmetry.space_group_name_H-M   'P 1'
#
loop_
_entity.id
_entity.type
_entity.pdbx_description
1 polymer ?
#
loop_
_entity_poly.entity_id
_entity_poly.type
_entity_poly.pdbx_seq_one_letter_code
_entity_poly.pdbx_strand_id
1 'polypeptide(L)'
;MSVRVDMERRRAPLSPPRSPETDPDLDLLLDQDLDDVEFDRLIASRTSPTGSKRSGMRLLQKPQKAAALQMFSKARRSGANFFLKICSAWILFGLLWIRWPIYYRKVIPSLETRLGDKMEVEPFVVSVALVFPFFLAGTVFYWNQDSAGSLANSGKQLKVVQWVKRHPSIGKSFGFDAVDVVLVGGFLLLQLNLVVGKLLIDKENGKLAKSGYLDRTARAFGMNGLYAMVLSVVLVARQSFLHKFFGLSGERAARYHVLSGQFGFLMLMLHGVLYILVWYMQGKVEKMLFPCLDESCTPKQQYGSTRNFSELWRYCHYSLWRFPRWNGCDVDFSSGLSCYTA
;
A
#
# COMPACT_ATOMS: atom_id res chain seq x y z
N MET A 1 -40.23 -11.64 52.54
CA MET A 1 -38.86 -11.85 53.06
C MET A 1 -37.93 -12.03 51.88
N SER A 2 -37.16 -11.00 51.53
CA SER A 2 -36.23 -11.00 50.40
C SER A 2 -34.81 -10.95 50.96
N VAL A 3 -34.03 -12.01 50.71
CA VAL A 3 -32.66 -12.15 51.19
C VAL A 3 -31.75 -11.39 50.24
N ARG A 4 -31.19 -10.27 50.71
CA ARG A 4 -30.08 -9.57 50.05
C ARG A 4 -28.82 -10.39 50.25
N VAL A 5 -28.22 -10.84 49.15
CA VAL A 5 -26.89 -11.43 49.12
C VAL A 5 -25.91 -10.29 48.80
N ASP A 6 -25.26 -9.76 49.82
CA ASP A 6 -24.15 -8.83 49.65
C ASP A 6 -22.92 -9.59 49.16
N MET A 7 -22.58 -9.41 47.89
CA MET A 7 -21.31 -9.91 47.34
C MET A 7 -20.19 -8.95 47.72
N GLU A 8 -19.46 -9.33 48.76
CA GLU A 8 -18.24 -8.67 49.20
C GLU A 8 -17.11 -8.92 48.19
N ARG A 9 -16.89 -7.92 47.34
CA ARG A 9 -15.87 -7.90 46.30
C ARG A 9 -14.49 -7.74 46.94
N ARG A 10 -13.82 -8.86 47.26
CA ARG A 10 -12.41 -8.90 47.68
C ARG A 10 -11.54 -8.14 46.65
N ARG A 11 -11.06 -6.96 47.03
CA ARG A 11 -9.99 -6.27 46.33
C ARG A 11 -8.69 -7.02 46.60
N ALA A 12 -8.15 -7.67 45.58
CA ALA A 12 -6.77 -8.16 45.63
C ALA A 12 -5.82 -6.95 45.77
N PRO A 13 -4.74 -7.05 46.57
CA PRO A 13 -3.72 -6.03 46.64
C PRO A 13 -3.06 -5.89 45.26
N LEU A 14 -3.24 -4.73 44.65
CA LEU A 14 -2.58 -4.32 43.42
C LEU A 14 -1.10 -4.06 43.74
N SER A 15 -0.28 -5.09 43.61
CA SER A 15 1.13 -4.89 43.30
C SER A 15 1.20 -4.25 41.90
N PRO A 16 1.93 -3.14 41.72
CA PRO A 16 2.10 -2.56 40.40
C PRO A 16 2.72 -3.61 39.46
N PRO A 17 2.24 -3.75 38.21
CA PRO A 17 2.89 -4.62 37.26
C PRO A 17 4.33 -4.15 37.10
N ARG A 18 5.29 -4.98 37.52
CA ARG A 18 6.69 -4.84 37.11
C ARG A 18 6.66 -4.73 35.59
N SER A 19 7.11 -3.60 35.05
CA SER A 19 7.31 -3.50 33.62
C SER A 19 8.24 -4.64 33.21
N PRO A 20 8.04 -5.26 32.04
CA PRO A 20 9.09 -6.11 31.49
C PRO A 20 10.34 -5.22 31.46
N GLU A 21 11.34 -5.57 32.25
CA GLU A 21 12.68 -4.98 32.17
C GLU A 21 13.11 -5.25 30.74
N THR A 22 12.90 -4.21 29.92
CA THR A 22 13.36 -4.17 28.55
C THR A 22 14.84 -4.00 28.75
N ASP A 23 15.56 -5.09 28.56
CA ASP A 23 16.99 -5.20 28.80
C ASP A 23 17.66 -3.99 28.12
N PRO A 24 18.15 -2.99 28.88
CA PRO A 24 18.63 -1.74 28.31
C PRO A 24 19.84 -1.97 27.39
N ASP A 25 20.51 -3.12 27.55
CA ASP A 25 21.59 -3.56 26.69
C ASP A 25 21.11 -4.08 25.32
N LEU A 26 19.85 -4.55 25.22
CA LEU A 26 19.30 -5.06 23.96
C LEU A 26 18.82 -3.92 23.04
N ASP A 27 18.28 -2.84 23.59
CA ASP A 27 17.99 -1.62 22.84
C ASP A 27 19.29 -0.90 22.43
N LEU A 28 20.35 -0.97 23.26
CA LEU A 28 21.69 -0.47 22.91
C LEU A 28 22.36 -1.28 21.78
N LEU A 29 22.09 -2.59 21.70
CA LEU A 29 22.57 -3.45 20.61
C LEU A 29 21.78 -3.29 19.30
N LEU A 30 20.53 -2.83 19.36
CA LEU A 30 19.71 -2.52 18.19
C LEU A 30 19.94 -1.10 17.65
N ASP A 31 20.37 -0.16 18.49
CA ASP A 31 20.71 1.23 18.11
C ASP A 31 22.22 1.48 17.90
N GLN A 32 23.10 0.54 18.27
CA GLN A 32 24.49 0.59 17.81
C GLN A 32 24.54 0.19 16.33
N ASP A 33 24.44 1.20 15.47
CA ASP A 33 25.16 1.25 14.18
C ASP A 33 26.63 0.89 14.49
N LEU A 34 26.94 -0.40 14.53
CA LEU A 34 28.31 -0.91 14.55
C LEU A 34 28.99 -0.29 13.33
N ASP A 35 29.88 0.65 13.59
CA ASP A 35 30.70 1.29 12.57
C ASP A 35 31.33 0.17 11.74
N ASP A 36 31.05 0.14 10.42
CA ASP A 36 31.46 -0.96 9.55
C ASP A 36 32.96 -1.23 9.64
N VAL A 37 33.72 -0.20 10.04
CA VAL A 37 35.15 -0.25 10.31
C VAL A 37 35.50 -1.28 11.39
N GLU A 38 34.71 -1.41 12.46
CA GLU A 38 34.94 -2.36 13.55
C GLU A 38 34.55 -3.79 13.16
N PHE A 39 33.47 -3.94 12.38
CA PHE A 39 33.06 -5.22 11.82
C PHE A 39 34.07 -5.76 10.79
N ASP A 40 34.56 -4.91 9.88
CA ASP A 40 35.63 -5.26 8.93
C ASP A 40 36.93 -5.63 9.66
N ARG A 41 37.23 -4.96 10.79
CA ARG A 41 38.39 -5.28 11.64
C ARG A 41 38.25 -6.64 12.32
N LEU A 42 37.05 -7.01 12.76
CA LEU A 42 36.74 -8.32 13.35
C LEU A 42 36.77 -9.46 12.32
N ILE A 43 36.35 -9.22 11.08
CA ILE A 43 36.50 -10.21 10.00
C ILE A 43 37.97 -10.37 9.63
N ALA A 44 38.72 -9.27 9.53
CA ALA A 44 40.15 -9.31 9.21
C ALA A 44 40.99 -10.00 10.30
N SER A 45 40.59 -9.91 11.57
CA SER A 45 41.30 -10.56 12.68
C SER A 45 41.03 -12.07 12.79
N ARG A 46 39.91 -12.56 12.25
CA ARG A 46 39.54 -13.99 12.30
C ARG A 46 40.22 -14.86 11.25
N THR A 47 40.78 -14.27 10.20
CA THR A 47 41.52 -15.02 9.17
C THR A 47 42.99 -15.19 9.56
N SER A 48 43.27 -16.09 10.50
CA SER A 48 44.63 -16.59 10.76
C SER A 48 45.03 -17.63 9.70
N PRO A 49 46.23 -17.55 9.09
CA PRO A 49 46.65 -18.45 8.02
C PRO A 49 47.22 -19.75 8.60
N THR A 50 46.41 -20.79 8.74
CA THR A 50 46.91 -22.16 8.96
C THR A 50 47.30 -22.79 7.62
N GLY A 51 48.58 -23.14 7.52
CA GLY A 51 49.26 -23.53 6.29
C GLY A 51 48.68 -24.80 5.64
N SER A 52 48.36 -24.68 4.35
CA SER A 52 48.11 -25.80 3.46
C SER A 52 48.84 -25.55 2.14
N LYS A 53 49.79 -26.45 1.82
CA LYS A 53 50.63 -26.43 0.63
C LYS A 53 49.86 -27.02 -0.57
N ARG A 54 50.11 -26.43 -1.74
CA ARG A 54 49.88 -26.92 -3.12
C ARG A 54 48.43 -26.96 -3.64
N SER A 55 48.13 -26.07 -4.58
CA SER A 55 48.05 -26.45 -6.01
C SER A 55 48.09 -25.19 -6.89
N GLY A 56 48.94 -25.21 -7.91
CA GLY A 56 49.31 -24.05 -8.73
C GLY A 56 48.22 -23.61 -9.71
N MET A 57 47.23 -22.86 -9.24
CA MET A 57 46.49 -21.95 -10.10
C MET A 57 47.27 -20.64 -10.21
N ARG A 58 47.64 -20.29 -11.44
CA ARG A 58 48.35 -19.06 -11.82
C ARG A 58 47.79 -17.86 -11.04
N LEU A 59 48.67 -17.27 -10.24
CA LEU A 59 48.50 -16.03 -9.50
C LEU A 59 48.19 -14.90 -10.51
N LEU A 60 46.92 -14.78 -10.89
CA LEU A 60 46.40 -13.52 -11.43
C LEU A 60 46.77 -12.45 -10.40
N GLN A 61 47.62 -11.51 -10.80
CA GLN A 61 48.24 -10.51 -9.96
C GLN A 61 47.20 -9.89 -9.02
N LYS A 62 47.39 -10.06 -7.70
CA LYS A 62 46.54 -9.48 -6.64
C LYS A 62 46.04 -8.04 -6.92
N PRO A 63 46.86 -7.10 -7.47
CA PRO A 63 46.36 -5.76 -7.81
C PRO A 63 45.29 -5.74 -8.91
N GLN A 64 45.38 -6.61 -9.93
CA GLN A 64 44.39 -6.66 -11.01
C GLN A 64 43.03 -7.16 -10.51
N LYS A 65 43.02 -8.13 -9.58
CA LYS A 65 41.78 -8.60 -8.96
C LYS A 65 41.11 -7.51 -8.11
N ALA A 66 41.89 -6.77 -7.33
CA ALA A 66 41.37 -5.65 -6.53
C ALA A 66 40.80 -4.54 -7.42
N ALA A 67 41.50 -4.16 -8.49
CA ALA A 67 41.02 -3.18 -9.46
C ALA A 67 39.74 -3.65 -10.18
N ALA A 68 39.66 -4.91 -10.58
CA ALA A 68 38.46 -5.48 -11.19
C ALA A 68 37.27 -5.46 -10.22
N LEU A 69 37.46 -5.89 -8.96
CA LEU A 69 36.41 -5.84 -7.94
C LEU A 69 35.94 -4.41 -7.65
N GLN A 70 36.85 -3.44 -7.64
CA GLN A 70 36.51 -2.03 -7.47
C GLN A 70 35.74 -1.45 -8.68
N MET A 71 36.12 -1.84 -9.91
CA MET A 71 35.36 -1.47 -11.11
C MET A 71 33.97 -2.09 -11.11
N PHE A 72 33.84 -3.37 -10.74
CA PHE A 72 32.55 -4.05 -10.64
C PHE A 72 31.65 -3.42 -9.57
N SER A 73 32.18 -3.10 -8.39
CA SER A 73 31.39 -2.44 -7.33
C SER A 73 30.96 -1.03 -7.73
N LYS A 74 31.82 -0.26 -8.40
CA LYS A 74 31.48 1.07 -8.94
C LYS A 74 30.42 0.99 -10.05
N ALA A 75 30.57 0.05 -10.99
CA ALA A 75 29.60 -0.19 -12.05
C ALA A 75 28.23 -0.60 -11.49
N ARG A 76 28.20 -1.53 -10.53
CA ARG A 76 26.97 -1.97 -9.85
C ARG A 76 26.28 -0.81 -9.11
N ARG A 77 27.04 0.01 -8.38
CA ARG A 77 26.51 1.20 -7.70
C ARG A 77 25.94 2.23 -8.68
N SER A 78 26.62 2.47 -9.79
CA SER A 78 26.13 3.38 -10.84
C SER A 78 24.87 2.85 -11.50
N GLY A 79 24.82 1.54 -11.79
CA GLY A 79 23.66 0.86 -12.35
C GLY A 79 22.43 0.95 -11.46
N ALA A 80 22.58 0.67 -10.16
CA ALA A 80 21.49 0.77 -9.19
C ALA A 80 20.89 2.18 -9.10
N ASN A 81 21.75 3.21 -9.05
CA ASN A 81 21.30 4.61 -9.02
C ASN A 81 20.57 5.02 -10.31
N PHE A 82 21.05 4.56 -11.47
CA PHE A 82 20.40 4.81 -12.75
C PHE A 82 19.04 4.11 -12.81
N PHE A 83 18.97 2.86 -12.35
CA PHE A 83 17.74 2.07 -12.28
C PHE A 83 16.70 2.72 -11.37
N LEU A 84 17.07 3.13 -10.16
CA LEU A 84 16.16 3.82 -9.24
C LEU A 84 15.61 5.13 -9.82
N LYS A 85 16.43 5.88 -10.59
CA LYS A 85 15.96 7.08 -11.31
C LYS A 85 14.94 6.72 -12.40
N ILE A 86 15.18 5.66 -13.15
CA ILE A 86 14.22 5.16 -14.16
C ILE A 86 12.92 4.73 -13.47
N CYS A 87 12.98 3.95 -12.39
CA CYS A 87 11.79 3.54 -11.63
C CYS A 87 11.04 4.76 -11.07
N SER A 88 11.75 5.75 -10.52
CA SER A 88 11.13 6.98 -10.01
C SER A 88 10.46 7.78 -11.13
N ALA A 89 11.14 7.95 -12.26
CA ALA A 89 10.58 8.62 -13.44
C ALA A 89 9.38 7.86 -14.00
N TRP A 90 9.43 6.53 -13.99
CA TRP A 90 8.33 5.67 -14.39
C TRP A 90 7.13 5.80 -13.45
N ILE A 91 7.35 5.82 -12.14
CA ILE A 91 6.27 6.02 -11.16
C ILE A 91 5.63 7.39 -11.38
N LEU A 92 6.43 8.46 -11.50
CA LEU A 92 5.91 9.80 -11.78
C LEU A 92 5.15 9.85 -13.12
N PHE A 93 5.71 9.23 -14.15
CA PHE A 93 5.05 9.11 -15.44
C PHE A 93 3.74 8.33 -15.30
N GLY A 94 3.73 7.19 -14.62
CA GLY A 94 2.55 6.37 -14.36
C GLY A 94 1.46 7.15 -13.62
N LEU A 95 1.83 7.86 -12.56
CA LEU A 95 0.92 8.72 -11.80
C LEU A 95 0.28 9.83 -12.64
N LEU A 96 1.01 10.38 -13.61
CA LEU A 96 0.50 11.43 -14.50
C LEU A 96 -0.23 10.87 -15.72
N TRP A 97 0.15 9.69 -16.21
CA TRP A 97 -0.18 9.18 -17.54
C TRP A 97 -1.22 8.06 -17.55
N ILE A 98 -1.30 7.22 -16.51
CA ILE A 98 -2.11 5.98 -16.50
C ILE A 98 -3.60 6.20 -16.76
N ARG A 99 -4.12 7.43 -16.56
CA ARG A 99 -5.52 7.74 -16.83
C ARG A 99 -5.77 8.88 -17.81
N TRP A 100 -4.81 9.15 -18.69
CA TRP A 100 -5.06 10.05 -19.81
C TRP A 100 -5.87 9.33 -20.92
N PRO A 101 -6.84 10.03 -21.54
CA PRO A 101 -7.64 9.51 -22.67
C PRO A 101 -6.83 8.83 -23.77
N ILE A 102 -5.63 9.35 -24.04
CA ILE A 102 -4.71 8.85 -25.07
C ILE A 102 -4.30 7.41 -24.79
N TYR A 103 -4.05 7.06 -23.53
CA TYR A 103 -3.71 5.71 -23.11
C TYR A 103 -4.85 4.73 -23.41
N TYR A 104 -6.08 5.12 -23.06
CA TYR A 104 -7.26 4.30 -23.28
C TYR A 104 -7.52 4.07 -24.77
N ARG A 105 -7.32 5.08 -25.62
CA ARG A 105 -7.57 4.97 -27.07
C ARG A 105 -6.52 4.15 -27.82
N LYS A 106 -5.24 4.23 -27.43
CA LYS A 106 -4.14 3.61 -28.20
C LYS A 106 -3.62 2.32 -27.58
N VAL A 107 -3.50 2.26 -26.25
CA VAL A 107 -2.77 1.19 -25.58
C VAL A 107 -3.70 0.04 -25.19
N ILE A 108 -4.91 0.33 -24.69
CA ILE A 108 -5.86 -0.70 -24.27
C ILE A 108 -6.29 -1.62 -25.42
N PRO A 109 -6.72 -1.13 -26.60
CA PRO A 109 -7.10 -2.02 -27.71
C PRO A 109 -5.94 -2.91 -28.17
N SER A 110 -4.72 -2.37 -28.16
CA SER A 110 -3.52 -3.15 -28.51
C SER A 110 -3.14 -4.19 -27.45
N LEU A 111 -3.52 -3.98 -26.19
CA LEU A 111 -3.33 -4.95 -25.11
C LEU A 111 -4.43 -6.00 -25.10
N GLU A 112 -5.70 -5.61 -25.28
CA GLU A 112 -6.84 -6.54 -25.37
C GLU A 112 -6.64 -7.56 -26.50
N THR A 113 -6.18 -7.11 -27.66
CA THR A 113 -5.84 -7.99 -28.79
C THR A 113 -4.69 -8.97 -28.49
N ARG A 114 -3.79 -8.65 -27.55
CA ARG A 114 -2.65 -9.51 -27.18
C ARG A 114 -2.92 -10.41 -25.98
N LEU A 115 -3.64 -9.93 -24.97
CA LEU A 115 -3.93 -10.66 -23.73
C LEU A 115 -5.18 -11.54 -23.84
N GLY A 116 -6.05 -11.27 -24.81
CA GLY A 116 -7.33 -11.96 -24.98
C GLY A 116 -8.39 -11.52 -23.95
N ASP A 117 -9.66 -11.81 -24.26
CA ASP A 117 -10.85 -11.37 -23.49
C ASP A 117 -10.94 -11.89 -22.05
N LYS A 118 -9.99 -12.71 -21.59
CA LYS A 118 -10.03 -13.33 -20.26
C LYS A 118 -9.49 -12.44 -19.15
N MET A 119 -8.70 -11.41 -19.46
CA MET A 119 -8.04 -10.57 -18.45
C MET A 119 -8.59 -9.14 -18.51
N GLU A 120 -9.05 -8.62 -17.38
CA GLU A 120 -9.38 -7.19 -17.27
C GLU A 120 -8.08 -6.37 -17.42
N VAL A 121 -7.92 -5.75 -18.58
CA VAL A 121 -6.70 -5.00 -18.94
C VAL A 121 -6.49 -3.80 -18.01
N GLU A 122 -7.55 -3.18 -17.51
CA GLU A 122 -7.48 -2.00 -16.64
C GLU A 122 -6.72 -2.27 -15.31
N PRO A 123 -7.16 -3.19 -14.42
CA PRO A 123 -6.45 -3.47 -13.18
C PRO A 123 -5.06 -4.07 -13.43
N PHE A 124 -4.88 -4.86 -14.49
CA PHE A 124 -3.58 -5.41 -14.85
C PHE A 124 -2.59 -4.30 -15.21
N VAL A 125 -2.99 -3.39 -16.09
CA VAL A 125 -2.18 -2.22 -16.47
C VAL A 125 -1.86 -1.37 -15.25
N VAL A 126 -2.85 -1.05 -14.42
CA VAL A 126 -2.63 -0.20 -13.24
C VAL A 126 -1.66 -0.89 -12.28
N SER A 127 -1.80 -2.20 -12.08
CA SER A 127 -0.89 -2.99 -11.23
C SER A 127 0.52 -3.05 -11.81
N VAL A 128 0.67 -3.32 -13.11
CA VAL A 128 1.99 -3.34 -13.76
C VAL A 128 2.61 -1.95 -13.78
N ALA A 129 1.85 -0.90 -14.06
CA ALA A 129 2.42 0.43 -14.22
C ALA A 129 2.71 1.11 -12.87
N LEU A 130 1.97 0.79 -11.80
CA LEU A 130 2.22 1.32 -10.46
C LEU A 130 3.03 0.36 -9.59
N VAL A 131 2.58 -0.88 -9.40
CA VAL A 131 3.16 -1.82 -8.42
C VAL A 131 4.50 -2.40 -8.89
N PHE A 132 4.63 -2.76 -10.17
CA PHE A 132 5.86 -3.40 -10.66
C PHE A 132 7.11 -2.52 -10.51
N PRO A 133 7.09 -1.19 -10.82
CA PRO A 133 8.21 -0.32 -10.52
C PRO A 133 8.58 -0.25 -9.04
N PHE A 134 7.59 -0.27 -8.14
CA PHE A 134 7.85 -0.32 -6.69
C PHE A 134 8.49 -1.65 -6.29
N PHE A 135 7.99 -2.76 -6.81
CA PHE A 135 8.55 -4.09 -6.57
C PHE A 135 10.00 -4.16 -7.06
N LEU A 136 10.26 -3.77 -8.31
CA LEU A 136 11.60 -3.72 -8.89
C LEU A 136 12.55 -2.81 -8.11
N ALA A 137 12.10 -1.60 -7.75
CA ALA A 137 12.89 -0.67 -6.93
C ALA A 137 13.21 -1.28 -5.57
N GLY A 138 12.24 -1.94 -4.93
CA GLY A 138 12.43 -2.68 -3.69
C GLY A 138 13.44 -3.81 -3.83
N THR A 139 13.28 -4.68 -4.84
CA THR A 139 14.22 -5.79 -5.10
C THR A 139 15.64 -5.29 -5.31
N VAL A 140 15.83 -4.26 -6.14
CA VAL A 140 17.15 -3.67 -6.39
C VAL A 140 17.71 -2.99 -5.14
N PHE A 141 16.84 -2.41 -4.31
CA PHE A 141 17.24 -1.83 -3.03
C PHE A 141 17.75 -2.91 -2.06
N TYR A 142 16.98 -3.96 -1.81
CA TYR A 142 17.40 -5.05 -0.90
C TYR A 142 18.61 -5.81 -1.43
N TRP A 143 18.66 -6.10 -2.74
CA TRP A 143 19.79 -6.78 -3.38
C TRP A 143 21.12 -6.01 -3.23
N ASN A 144 21.06 -4.68 -3.10
CA ASN A 144 22.24 -3.87 -2.83
C ASN A 144 22.53 -3.66 -1.36
N GLN A 145 21.53 -3.82 -0.48
CA GLN A 145 21.72 -3.73 0.96
C GLN A 145 22.70 -4.83 1.44
N ASP A 146 22.60 -6.04 0.91
CA ASP A 146 23.51 -7.15 1.25
C ASP A 146 24.94 -6.95 0.72
N SER A 147 25.13 -6.05 -0.24
CA SER A 147 26.42 -5.85 -0.92
C SER A 147 27.13 -4.56 -0.53
N ALA A 148 26.49 -3.71 0.28
CA ALA A 148 27.02 -2.42 0.70
C ALA A 148 26.75 -2.27 2.20
N GLY A 149 27.72 -2.71 3.01
CA GLY A 149 27.69 -2.70 4.49
C GLY A 149 27.11 -1.44 5.11
N SER A 150 27.33 -0.26 4.51
CA SER A 150 26.65 0.96 4.94
C SER A 150 26.00 1.70 3.81
N LEU A 151 24.71 1.43 3.66
CA LEU A 151 23.77 2.32 2.98
C LEU A 151 23.52 3.60 3.81
N ALA A 152 23.88 3.62 5.10
CA ALA A 152 23.88 4.80 5.95
C ALA A 152 24.77 5.93 5.37
N ASN A 153 25.94 5.59 4.82
CA ASN A 153 26.82 6.54 4.10
C ASN A 153 26.45 6.74 2.62
N SER A 154 25.66 5.83 2.03
CA SER A 154 25.06 6.04 0.70
C SER A 154 23.91 7.07 0.74
N GLY A 155 23.62 7.61 1.94
CA GLY A 155 22.87 8.82 2.24
C GLY A 155 23.50 10.12 1.70
N LYS A 156 24.20 10.10 0.55
CA LYS A 156 24.08 11.22 -0.41
C LYS A 156 22.65 11.20 -0.94
N GLN A 157 21.76 11.59 -0.03
CA GLN A 157 20.34 11.80 -0.19
C GLN A 157 20.04 12.23 -1.62
N LEU A 158 19.06 11.57 -2.25
CA LEU A 158 18.47 12.03 -3.51
C LEU A 158 18.44 13.56 -3.48
N LYS A 159 18.92 14.21 -4.55
CA LYS A 159 18.91 15.70 -4.64
C LYS A 159 17.57 16.28 -4.23
N VAL A 160 16.47 15.53 -4.45
CA VAL A 160 15.12 15.84 -3.96
C VAL A 160 15.07 15.91 -2.43
N VAL A 161 15.50 14.88 -1.70
CA VAL A 161 15.52 14.91 -0.23
C VAL A 161 16.47 15.99 0.31
N GLN A 162 17.63 16.22 -0.32
CA GLN A 162 18.50 17.34 0.04
C GLN A 162 17.85 18.69 -0.25
N TRP A 163 17.15 18.82 -1.38
CA TRP A 163 16.44 20.02 -1.77
C TRP A 163 15.27 20.31 -0.80
N VAL A 164 14.51 19.27 -0.44
CA VAL A 164 13.46 19.27 0.58
C VAL A 164 14.03 19.73 1.93
N LYS A 165 15.17 19.15 2.36
CA LYS A 165 15.87 19.57 3.58
C LYS A 165 16.41 21.00 3.52
N ARG A 166 16.80 21.49 2.33
CA ARG A 166 17.28 22.87 2.13
C ARG A 166 16.17 23.91 2.14
N HIS A 167 14.91 23.50 1.95
CA HIS A 167 13.75 24.40 1.97
C HIS A 167 12.78 24.02 3.09
N PRO A 168 13.21 24.04 4.37
CA PRO A 168 12.35 23.69 5.51
C PRO A 168 11.20 24.69 5.72
N SER A 169 11.23 25.84 5.04
CA SER A 169 10.19 26.86 5.12
C SER A 169 8.93 26.55 4.29
N ILE A 170 9.01 25.60 3.34
CA ILE A 170 7.85 25.18 2.53
C ILE A 170 6.93 24.36 3.43
N GLY A 171 5.99 25.02 4.10
CA GLY A 171 5.02 24.39 5.01
C GLY A 171 5.06 24.89 6.46
N LYS A 172 5.99 25.79 6.81
CA LYS A 172 6.12 26.29 8.19
C LYS A 172 4.87 27.00 8.72
N SER A 173 4.05 27.59 7.84
CA SER A 173 2.77 28.19 8.20
C SER A 173 1.71 27.18 8.64
N PHE A 174 1.85 25.92 8.23
CA PHE A 174 0.92 24.83 8.54
C PHE A 174 1.52 23.77 9.47
N GLY A 175 2.77 23.95 9.91
CA GLY A 175 3.48 22.97 10.75
C GLY A 175 3.88 21.69 10.01
N PHE A 176 3.94 21.72 8.67
CA PHE A 176 4.38 20.59 7.85
C PHE A 176 5.85 20.71 7.46
N ASP A 177 6.58 19.61 7.58
CA ASP A 177 7.90 19.46 6.97
C ASP A 177 7.75 19.33 5.45
N ALA A 178 8.79 19.70 4.70
CA ALA A 178 8.78 19.54 3.25
C ALA A 178 8.62 18.06 2.81
N VAL A 179 9.00 17.08 3.65
CA VAL A 179 8.72 15.65 3.43
C VAL A 179 7.23 15.36 3.55
N ASP A 180 6.55 15.95 4.55
CA ASP A 180 5.09 15.82 4.71
C ASP A 180 4.38 16.38 3.48
N VAL A 181 4.80 17.54 2.99
CA VAL A 181 4.22 18.17 1.80
C VAL A 181 4.35 17.27 0.57
N VAL A 182 5.50 16.64 0.37
CA VAL A 182 5.73 15.73 -0.77
C VAL A 182 4.90 14.46 -0.64
N LEU A 183 4.83 13.85 0.55
CA LEU A 183 4.11 12.60 0.76
C LEU A 183 2.60 12.79 0.77
N VAL A 184 2.09 13.77 1.53
CA VAL A 184 0.67 14.11 1.58
C VAL A 184 0.22 14.68 0.25
N GLY A 185 1.00 15.58 -0.36
CA GLY A 185 0.70 16.13 -1.68
C GLY A 185 0.71 15.06 -2.77
N GLY A 186 1.70 14.16 -2.76
CA GLY A 186 1.77 13.02 -3.68
C GLY A 186 0.60 12.05 -3.50
N PHE A 187 0.22 11.77 -2.25
CA PHE A 187 -0.96 10.99 -1.92
C PHE A 187 -2.22 11.64 -2.47
N LEU A 188 -2.49 12.91 -2.15
CA LEU A 188 -3.68 13.62 -2.62
C LEU A 188 -3.75 13.71 -4.15
N LEU A 189 -2.61 13.97 -4.80
CA LEU A 189 -2.51 14.00 -6.26
C LEU A 189 -2.83 12.64 -6.87
N LEU A 190 -2.32 11.55 -6.30
CA LEU A 190 -2.64 10.18 -6.70
C LEU A 190 -4.15 9.91 -6.56
N GLN A 191 -4.74 10.22 -5.41
CA GLN A 191 -6.17 10.01 -5.15
C GLN A 191 -7.04 10.83 -6.13
N LEU A 192 -6.68 12.09 -6.38
CA LEU A 192 -7.36 12.95 -7.34
C LEU A 192 -7.26 12.39 -8.76
N ASN A 193 -6.07 11.93 -9.17
CA ASN A 193 -5.87 11.33 -10.48
C ASN A 193 -6.70 10.05 -10.66
N LEU A 194 -6.80 9.22 -9.62
CA LEU A 194 -7.63 8.02 -9.63
C LEU A 194 -9.12 8.39 -9.81
N VAL A 195 -9.65 9.34 -9.03
CA VAL A 195 -11.06 9.73 -9.14
C VAL A 195 -11.36 10.40 -10.49
N VAL A 196 -10.63 11.46 -10.83
CA VAL A 196 -10.86 12.26 -12.06
C VAL A 196 -10.61 11.40 -13.29
N GLY A 197 -9.53 10.62 -13.28
CA GLY A 197 -9.20 9.72 -14.37
C GLY A 197 -10.30 8.69 -14.62
N LYS A 198 -10.91 8.13 -13.56
CA LYS A 198 -12.02 7.19 -13.77
C LYS A 198 -13.24 7.86 -14.38
N LEU A 199 -13.60 9.04 -13.86
CA LEU A 199 -14.75 9.79 -14.34
C LEU A 199 -14.58 10.23 -15.81
N LEU A 200 -13.37 10.63 -16.20
CA LEU A 200 -13.05 10.97 -17.59
C LEU A 200 -13.21 9.74 -18.51
N ILE A 201 -12.67 8.58 -18.12
CA ILE A 201 -12.82 7.34 -18.89
C ILE A 201 -14.30 6.94 -19.01
N ASP A 202 -15.08 7.04 -17.93
CA ASP A 202 -16.50 6.70 -17.96
C ASP A 202 -17.33 7.71 -18.78
N LYS A 203 -16.89 8.98 -18.84
CA LYS A 203 -17.45 10.01 -19.73
C LYS A 203 -17.21 9.64 -21.20
N GLU A 204 -15.98 9.30 -21.55
CA GLU A 204 -15.61 8.96 -22.94
C GLU A 204 -16.30 7.69 -23.44
N ASN A 205 -16.47 6.69 -22.57
CA ASN A 205 -17.17 5.45 -22.89
C ASN A 205 -18.70 5.61 -23.03
N GLY A 206 -19.26 6.82 -22.88
CA GLY A 206 -20.70 7.06 -22.86
C GLY A 206 -21.45 6.43 -21.67
N LYS A 207 -20.71 5.77 -20.77
CA LYS A 207 -21.26 5.10 -19.58
C LYS A 207 -21.88 6.10 -18.62
N LEU A 208 -21.33 7.31 -18.55
CA LEU A 208 -21.83 8.39 -17.73
C LEU A 208 -23.24 8.85 -18.14
N ALA A 209 -23.52 8.90 -19.45
CA ALA A 209 -24.84 9.23 -19.97
C ALA A 209 -25.87 8.12 -19.70
N LYS A 210 -25.43 6.85 -19.72
CA LYS A 210 -26.32 5.69 -19.51
C LYS A 210 -26.66 5.43 -18.04
N SER A 211 -25.69 5.54 -17.14
CA SER A 211 -25.84 5.16 -15.73
C SER A 211 -26.01 6.35 -14.78
N GLY A 212 -25.76 7.57 -15.26
CA GLY A 212 -25.83 8.79 -14.47
C GLY A 212 -24.55 9.10 -13.70
N TYR A 213 -24.42 10.35 -13.28
CA TYR A 213 -23.24 10.86 -12.58
C TYR A 213 -23.08 10.26 -11.18
N LEU A 214 -24.19 10.00 -10.47
CA LEU A 214 -24.17 9.51 -9.09
C LEU A 214 -23.60 8.09 -8.98
N ASP A 215 -24.06 7.16 -9.80
CA ASP A 215 -23.59 5.76 -9.80
C ASP A 215 -22.08 5.67 -10.12
N ARG A 216 -21.62 6.45 -11.10
CA ARG A 216 -20.20 6.48 -11.47
C ARG A 216 -19.31 7.15 -10.45
N THR A 217 -19.78 8.22 -9.82
CA THR A 217 -19.04 8.88 -8.75
C THR A 217 -18.95 7.97 -7.51
N ALA A 218 -20.05 7.28 -7.16
CA ALA A 218 -20.06 6.30 -6.07
C ALA A 218 -18.99 5.22 -6.30
N ARG A 219 -18.95 4.64 -7.51
CA ARG A 219 -17.97 3.63 -7.88
C ARG A 219 -16.53 4.15 -7.87
N ALA A 220 -16.31 5.38 -8.32
CA ALA A 220 -15.00 6.02 -8.29
C ALA A 220 -14.48 6.17 -6.85
N PHE A 221 -15.32 6.63 -5.91
CA PHE A 221 -14.96 6.73 -4.50
C PHE A 221 -14.69 5.38 -3.85
N GLY A 222 -15.44 4.33 -4.20
CA GLY A 222 -15.21 2.98 -3.67
C GLY A 222 -13.81 2.47 -4.02
N MET A 223 -13.42 2.57 -5.30
CA MET A 223 -12.07 2.18 -5.73
C MET A 223 -11.00 3.05 -5.07
N ASN A 224 -11.23 4.36 -4.99
CA ASN A 224 -10.27 5.30 -4.39
C ASN A 224 -10.04 5.00 -2.91
N GLY A 225 -11.12 4.74 -2.16
CA GLY A 225 -11.05 4.33 -0.76
C GLY A 225 -10.28 3.02 -0.58
N LEU A 226 -10.49 2.03 -1.45
CA LEU A 226 -9.74 0.78 -1.41
C LEU A 226 -8.24 0.99 -1.66
N TYR A 227 -7.86 1.81 -2.66
CA TYR A 227 -6.46 2.14 -2.90
C TYR A 227 -5.81 2.84 -1.71
N ALA A 228 -6.52 3.76 -1.07
CA ALA A 228 -6.05 4.42 0.15
C ALA A 228 -5.83 3.42 1.30
N MET A 229 -6.72 2.46 1.49
CA MET A 229 -6.57 1.41 2.51
C MET A 229 -5.37 0.49 2.23
N VAL A 230 -5.18 0.07 0.97
CA VAL A 230 -4.01 -0.73 0.59
C VAL A 230 -2.71 0.05 0.84
N LEU A 231 -2.66 1.33 0.47
CA LEU A 231 -1.50 2.16 0.73
C LEU A 231 -1.25 2.35 2.22
N SER A 232 -2.33 2.48 3.00
CA SER A 232 -2.27 2.56 4.46
C SER A 232 -1.60 1.33 5.07
N VAL A 233 -1.90 0.12 4.58
CA VAL A 233 -1.21 -1.12 5.00
C VAL A 233 0.26 -1.11 4.60
N VAL A 234 0.57 -0.63 3.39
CA VAL A 234 1.97 -0.51 2.92
C VAL A 234 2.80 0.41 3.82
N LEU A 235 2.20 1.48 4.36
CA LEU A 235 2.86 2.38 5.32
C LEU A 235 3.10 1.74 6.70
N VAL A 236 2.34 0.71 7.10
CA VAL A 236 2.52 0.02 8.41
C VAL A 236 3.71 -0.91 8.40
N ALA A 237 4.10 -1.42 7.24
CA ALA A 237 5.25 -2.32 7.13
C ALA A 237 6.53 -1.57 7.54
N ARG A 238 6.89 -1.64 8.83
CA ARG A 238 7.99 -0.87 9.47
C ARG A 238 9.32 -1.09 8.77
N GLN A 239 9.55 -2.28 8.22
CA GLN A 239 10.75 -2.62 7.45
C GLN A 239 10.63 -2.38 5.95
N SER A 240 9.55 -1.75 5.47
CA SER A 240 9.36 -1.51 4.05
C SER A 240 10.45 -0.61 3.47
N PHE A 241 10.76 -0.86 2.20
CA PHE A 241 11.64 -0.02 1.39
C PHE A 241 11.24 1.48 1.45
N LEU A 242 9.94 1.80 1.56
CA LEU A 242 9.48 3.19 1.58
C LEU A 242 9.98 3.98 2.79
N HIS A 243 10.02 3.37 3.98
CA HIS A 243 10.56 4.05 5.16
C HIS A 243 12.03 4.39 4.99
N LYS A 244 12.83 3.44 4.49
CA LYS A 244 14.25 3.64 4.23
C LYS A 244 14.48 4.63 3.09
N PHE A 245 13.66 4.59 2.04
CA PHE A 245 13.79 5.46 0.88
C PHE A 245 13.48 6.93 1.19
N PHE A 246 12.41 7.18 1.96
CA PHE A 246 12.02 8.53 2.36
C PHE A 246 12.70 9.01 3.65
N GLY A 247 13.40 8.13 4.36
CA GLY A 247 14.01 8.45 5.67
C GLY A 247 12.95 8.80 6.71
N LEU A 248 11.81 8.11 6.68
CA LEU A 248 10.70 8.36 7.60
C LEU A 248 10.98 7.74 8.96
N SER A 249 10.80 8.53 10.01
CA SER A 249 10.70 8.00 11.38
C SER A 249 9.45 7.12 11.49
N GLY A 250 9.53 6.06 12.30
CA GLY A 250 8.38 5.18 12.59
C GLY A 250 7.18 5.94 13.16
N GLU A 251 7.41 7.05 13.87
CA GLU A 251 6.33 7.91 14.36
C GLU A 251 5.58 8.62 13.21
N ARG A 252 6.32 9.17 12.24
CA ARG A 252 5.73 9.84 11.06
C ARG A 252 4.98 8.86 10.18
N ALA A 253 5.55 7.68 9.98
CA ALA A 253 4.89 6.58 9.28
C ALA A 253 3.54 6.21 9.90
N ALA A 254 3.48 6.06 11.22
CA ALA A 254 2.25 5.77 11.94
C ALA A 254 1.20 6.88 11.74
N ARG A 255 1.62 8.16 11.78
CA ARG A 255 0.72 9.30 11.51
C ARG A 255 0.15 9.24 10.09
N TYR A 256 0.96 8.96 9.07
CA TYR A 256 0.46 8.83 7.70
C TYR A 256 -0.41 7.59 7.48
N HIS A 257 -0.11 6.48 8.15
CA HIS A 257 -0.97 5.30 8.15
C HIS A 257 -2.37 5.66 8.64
N VAL A 258 -2.48 6.33 9.79
CA VAL A 258 -3.76 6.79 10.34
C VAL A 258 -4.45 7.77 9.38
N LEU A 259 -3.72 8.76 8.85
CA LEU A 259 -4.28 9.74 7.91
C LEU A 259 -4.83 9.08 6.63
N SER A 260 -4.06 8.17 6.03
CA SER A 260 -4.48 7.44 4.82
C SER A 260 -5.64 6.49 5.10
N GLY A 261 -5.67 5.85 6.29
CA GLY A 261 -6.78 5.01 6.74
C GLY A 261 -8.07 5.81 6.96
N GLN A 262 -7.98 6.97 7.62
CA GLN A 262 -9.13 7.88 7.80
C GLN A 262 -9.67 8.38 6.46
N PHE A 263 -8.77 8.76 5.54
CA PHE A 263 -9.16 9.15 4.19
C PHE A 263 -9.84 7.99 3.43
N GLY A 264 -9.27 6.79 3.49
CA GLY A 264 -9.84 5.59 2.88
C GLY A 264 -11.24 5.28 3.42
N PHE A 265 -11.40 5.34 4.75
CA PHE A 265 -12.69 5.19 5.41
C PHE A 265 -13.70 6.25 4.95
N LEU A 266 -13.32 7.53 4.91
CA LEU A 266 -14.21 8.61 4.45
C LEU A 266 -14.68 8.38 3.01
N MET A 267 -13.77 7.97 2.11
CA MET A 267 -14.10 7.67 0.72
C MET A 267 -15.05 6.46 0.58
N LEU A 268 -14.84 5.41 1.38
CA LEU A 268 -15.74 4.24 1.42
C LEU A 268 -17.11 4.60 1.99
N MET A 269 -17.17 5.47 2.99
CA MET A 269 -18.44 5.99 3.53
C MET A 269 -19.19 6.82 2.49
N LEU A 270 -18.51 7.72 1.78
CA LEU A 270 -19.10 8.49 0.68
C LEU A 270 -19.62 7.57 -0.44
N HIS A 271 -18.85 6.53 -0.79
CA HIS A 271 -19.28 5.49 -1.72
C HIS A 271 -20.61 4.83 -1.27
N GLY A 272 -20.70 4.41 0.00
CA GLY A 272 -21.92 3.82 0.55
C GLY A 272 -23.11 4.76 0.54
N VAL A 273 -22.92 6.02 0.98
CA VAL A 273 -23.97 7.05 1.00
C VAL A 273 -24.50 7.34 -0.41
N LEU A 274 -23.61 7.49 -1.39
CA LEU A 274 -24.02 7.71 -2.78
C LEU A 274 -24.79 6.51 -3.35
N TYR A 275 -24.39 5.28 -3.03
CA TYR A 275 -25.14 4.09 -3.44
C TYR A 275 -26.53 4.01 -2.80
N ILE A 276 -26.66 4.37 -1.53
CA ILE A 276 -27.96 4.48 -0.86
C ILE A 276 -28.84 5.50 -1.58
N LEU A 277 -28.30 6.67 -1.95
CA LEU A 277 -29.04 7.68 -2.72
C LEU A 277 -29.46 7.16 -4.10
N VAL A 278 -28.58 6.47 -4.81
CA VAL A 278 -28.89 5.83 -6.10
C VAL A 278 -30.00 4.80 -5.94
N TRP A 279 -29.95 3.95 -4.91
CA TRP A 279 -30.98 2.96 -4.65
C TRP A 279 -32.31 3.58 -4.21
N TYR A 280 -32.25 4.69 -3.49
CA TYR A 280 -33.43 5.45 -3.09
C TYR A 280 -34.13 6.03 -4.32
N MET A 281 -33.40 6.69 -5.21
CA MET A 281 -33.93 7.21 -6.48
C MET A 281 -34.49 6.11 -7.40
N GLN A 282 -33.99 4.88 -7.30
CA GLN A 282 -34.49 3.72 -8.04
C GLN A 282 -35.71 3.05 -7.38
N GLY A 283 -36.18 3.54 -6.23
CA GLY A 283 -37.24 2.92 -5.43
C GLY A 283 -36.84 1.53 -4.89
N LYS A 284 -35.55 1.18 -4.88
CA LYS A 284 -35.06 -0.11 -4.38
C LYS A 284 -35.00 -0.14 -2.86
N VAL A 285 -34.65 1.00 -2.23
CA VAL A 285 -34.59 1.10 -0.78
C VAL A 285 -35.97 0.83 -0.19
N GLU A 286 -37.02 1.47 -0.70
CA GLU A 286 -38.40 1.26 -0.22
C GLU A 286 -38.83 -0.19 -0.36
N LYS A 287 -38.56 -0.82 -1.51
CA LYS A 287 -38.85 -2.25 -1.74
C LYS A 287 -38.09 -3.19 -0.80
N MET A 288 -36.86 -2.83 -0.40
CA MET A 288 -36.02 -3.66 0.46
C MET A 288 -36.28 -3.44 1.96
N LEU A 289 -36.50 -2.19 2.40
CA LEU A 289 -36.77 -1.83 3.79
C LEU A 289 -38.21 -2.11 4.19
N PHE A 290 -39.16 -1.86 3.28
CA PHE A 290 -40.58 -1.96 3.53
C PHE A 290 -41.25 -2.82 2.44
N PRO A 291 -40.90 -4.12 2.34
CA PRO A 291 -41.56 -5.01 1.38
C PRO A 291 -43.06 -5.19 1.65
N CYS A 292 -43.56 -4.70 2.78
CA CYS A 292 -44.90 -4.91 3.31
C CYS A 292 -45.46 -3.63 3.94
N LEU A 293 -45.72 -2.60 3.13
CA LEU A 293 -46.49 -1.42 3.55
C LEU A 293 -48.00 -1.61 3.38
N ASP A 294 -48.43 -2.59 2.58
CA ASP A 294 -49.84 -2.92 2.40
C ASP A 294 -50.36 -3.83 3.53
N GLU A 295 -51.59 -3.56 4.01
CA GLU A 295 -52.28 -4.25 5.12
C GLU A 295 -52.46 -5.77 4.92
N SER A 296 -52.16 -6.30 3.74
CA SER A 296 -52.35 -7.71 3.36
C SER A 296 -51.11 -8.60 3.55
N CYS A 297 -50.03 -8.09 4.15
CA CYS A 297 -48.79 -8.86 4.20
C CYS A 297 -48.81 -10.05 5.18
N THR A 298 -48.31 -11.19 4.70
CA THR A 298 -48.23 -12.41 5.50
C THR A 298 -47.09 -12.35 6.54
N PRO A 299 -47.21 -12.98 7.73
CA PRO A 299 -46.16 -13.01 8.75
C PRO A 299 -44.81 -13.53 8.25
N LYS A 300 -44.82 -14.37 7.21
CA LYS A 300 -43.63 -14.94 6.56
C LYS A 300 -42.84 -13.89 5.77
N GLN A 301 -43.52 -12.91 5.17
CA GLN A 301 -42.89 -11.79 4.47
C GLN A 301 -42.34 -10.73 5.45
N GLN A 302 -43.00 -10.52 6.59
CA GLN A 302 -42.48 -9.67 7.67
C GLN A 302 -41.15 -10.19 8.24
N TYR A 303 -41.04 -11.50 8.47
CA TYR A 303 -39.77 -12.11 8.93
C TYR A 303 -38.64 -12.02 7.88
N GLY A 304 -38.99 -11.97 6.60
CA GLY A 304 -38.04 -11.72 5.51
C GLY A 304 -37.42 -10.33 5.56
N SER A 305 -38.18 -9.30 5.99
CA SER A 305 -37.70 -7.90 6.03
C SER A 305 -36.54 -7.70 7.02
N THR A 306 -36.65 -8.23 8.24
CA THR A 306 -35.59 -8.10 9.27
C THR A 306 -34.33 -8.86 8.87
N ARG A 307 -34.50 -10.00 8.19
CA ARG A 307 -33.40 -10.77 7.61
C ARG A 307 -32.78 -10.04 6.42
N ASN A 308 -33.60 -9.40 5.58
CA ASN A 308 -33.16 -8.58 4.45
C ASN A 308 -32.44 -7.31 4.91
N PHE A 309 -32.78 -6.70 6.05
CA PHE A 309 -32.04 -5.56 6.59
C PHE A 309 -30.65 -5.98 7.07
N SER A 310 -30.57 -7.14 7.74
CA SER A 310 -29.30 -7.75 8.14
C SER A 310 -28.50 -8.22 6.92
N GLU A 311 -29.17 -8.76 5.91
CA GLU A 311 -28.59 -9.12 4.62
C GLU A 311 -28.26 -7.90 3.77
N LEU A 312 -28.90 -6.73 3.94
CA LEU A 312 -28.56 -5.45 3.30
C LEU A 312 -27.30 -4.89 3.93
N TRP A 313 -27.13 -5.00 5.24
CA TRP A 313 -25.85 -4.73 5.88
C TRP A 313 -24.78 -5.70 5.37
N ARG A 314 -25.14 -6.98 5.24
CA ARG A 314 -24.30 -7.99 4.59
C ARG A 314 -24.09 -7.72 3.10
N TYR A 315 -25.02 -7.09 2.38
CA TYR A 315 -24.96 -6.76 0.94
C TYR A 315 -24.25 -5.44 0.70
N CYS A 316 -24.28 -4.51 1.65
CA CYS A 316 -23.45 -3.32 1.70
C CYS A 316 -22.02 -3.76 1.99
N HIS A 317 -21.82 -4.64 2.97
CA HIS A 317 -20.53 -5.26 3.22
C HIS A 317 -20.06 -6.05 1.99
N TYR A 318 -20.88 -6.99 1.49
CA TYR A 318 -20.58 -7.75 0.29
C TYR A 318 -20.39 -6.83 -0.90
N SER A 319 -21.21 -5.82 -1.21
CA SER A 319 -21.01 -4.92 -2.37
C SER A 319 -19.85 -3.94 -2.21
N LEU A 320 -19.44 -3.61 -0.98
CA LEU A 320 -18.15 -2.96 -0.71
C LEU A 320 -16.99 -3.86 -1.16
N TRP A 321 -17.17 -5.18 -1.06
CA TRP A 321 -16.19 -6.22 -1.42
C TRP A 321 -16.48 -6.92 -2.76
N ARG A 322 -17.66 -6.74 -3.34
CA ARG A 322 -18.16 -7.39 -4.56
C ARG A 322 -17.81 -6.41 -5.65
N PHE A 323 -16.57 -6.58 -6.11
CA PHE A 323 -16.16 -6.07 -7.39
C PHE A 323 -17.23 -6.40 -8.45
N PRO A 324 -17.42 -5.53 -9.44
CA PRO A 324 -18.36 -5.79 -10.51
C PRO A 324 -17.96 -7.09 -11.19
N ARG A 325 -18.83 -8.10 -11.06
CA ARG A 325 -18.87 -9.38 -11.76
C ARG A 325 -17.63 -9.64 -12.65
N TRP A 326 -16.56 -10.12 -12.02
CA TRP A 326 -15.46 -10.79 -12.73
C TRP A 326 -16.07 -12.03 -13.36
N ASN A 327 -15.94 -12.19 -14.68
CA ASN A 327 -16.56 -13.30 -15.41
C ASN A 327 -16.09 -14.66 -14.86
N GLY A 328 -16.91 -15.27 -14.00
CA GLY A 328 -16.89 -16.71 -13.71
C GLY A 328 -16.23 -17.16 -12.40
N CYS A 329 -15.62 -16.29 -11.60
CA CYS A 329 -15.04 -16.71 -10.31
C CYS A 329 -15.44 -15.76 -9.18
N ASP A 330 -16.22 -16.26 -8.22
CA ASP A 330 -16.43 -15.61 -6.93
C ASP A 330 -15.13 -15.73 -6.10
N VAL A 331 -14.47 -14.60 -5.84
CA VAL A 331 -13.36 -14.54 -4.89
C VAL A 331 -13.95 -14.15 -3.53
N ASP A 332 -14.27 -15.15 -2.72
CA ASP A 332 -14.73 -14.96 -1.34
C ASP A 332 -13.50 -14.86 -0.42
N PHE A 333 -13.19 -13.66 0.09
CA PHE A 333 -12.01 -13.43 0.94
C PHE A 333 -12.15 -14.01 2.35
N SER A 334 -13.34 -14.48 2.75
CA SER A 334 -13.60 -15.05 4.08
C SER A 334 -13.40 -16.57 4.17
N SER A 335 -13.27 -17.25 3.04
CA SER A 335 -13.05 -18.70 2.96
C SER A 335 -11.99 -18.99 1.91
N GLY A 336 -10.86 -19.59 2.30
CA GLY A 336 -9.71 -19.84 1.43
C GLY A 336 -10.07 -20.36 0.03
N LEU A 337 -9.26 -19.96 -0.96
CA LEU A 337 -9.41 -20.25 -2.39
C LEU A 337 -9.96 -21.66 -2.65
N SER A 338 -11.18 -21.71 -3.18
CA SER A 338 -11.70 -22.91 -3.85
C SER A 338 -12.16 -22.50 -5.24
N CYS A 339 -11.29 -22.69 -6.23
CA CYS A 339 -11.66 -22.56 -7.64
C CYS A 339 -12.31 -23.88 -8.08
N TYR A 340 -13.62 -23.88 -8.31
CA TYR A 340 -14.24 -24.95 -9.09
C TYR A 340 -13.91 -24.73 -10.57
N THR A 341 -13.17 -25.67 -11.15
CA THR A 341 -12.95 -25.77 -12.60
C THR A 341 -14.25 -26.08 -13.31
N ALA A 342 -14.60 -25.29 -14.32
CA ALA A 342 -15.43 -25.69 -15.44
C ALA A 342 -14.57 -25.61 -16.72
#